data_AF-A0A961WE05-F1
#
_entry.id   AF-A0A961WE05-F1
#
_cell.length_a   1.000
_cell.length_b   1.000
_cell.length_c   1.000
_cell.angle_alpha   90.00
_cell.angle_beta   90.00
_cell.angle_gamma   90.00
#
_symmetry.space_group_name_H-M   'P 1'
#
loop_
_entity.id
_entity.type
_entity.pdbx_description
1 polymer ?
#
loop_
_entity_poly.entity_id
_entity_poly.type
_entity_poly.pdbx_seq_one_letter_code
_entity_poly.pdbx_strand_id
1 'polypeptide(L)'
;MTAQATAGPDYLDTKDPVFRVDPYPMIAALRERAPLHWSPPLKGWAALRYDTVRHVLNSAQHSADSFTPYYRALPSDRQAQTESLMRYLGNWLVFTDPPDHTRLRRLTARVFTSRSLLAIQPNVEAIVAHLLGELDGQDAVDLVSAFSNPLPAYVIMDMLGVPRSMLPEMKVWSDEIKLFIGAAMSAPDKYARARHGVEAMA
;
A
#
# COMPACT_ATOMS: atom_id res chain seq x y z
N MET A 1 5.07 37.13 -25.38
CA MET A 1 3.89 36.25 -25.40
C MET A 1 3.94 35.40 -24.14
N THR A 2 3.19 35.79 -23.12
CA THR A 2 3.10 35.08 -21.85
C THR A 2 2.27 33.83 -22.10
N ALA A 3 2.88 32.64 -22.03
CA ALA A 3 2.15 31.38 -22.09
C ALA A 3 1.18 31.36 -20.90
N GLN A 4 -0.12 31.43 -21.18
CA GLN A 4 -1.14 31.14 -20.18
C GLN A 4 -0.93 29.70 -19.76
N ALA A 5 -0.50 29.49 -18.51
CA ALA A 5 -0.54 28.19 -17.88
C ALA A 5 -2.00 27.74 -17.90
N THR A 6 -2.34 26.81 -18.78
CA THR A 6 -3.64 26.14 -18.75
C THR A 6 -3.77 25.54 -17.36
N ALA A 7 -4.73 26.03 -16.58
CA ALA A 7 -5.00 25.52 -15.25
C ALA A 7 -5.21 24.00 -15.36
N GLY A 8 -4.32 23.24 -14.73
CA GLY A 8 -4.45 21.79 -14.63
C GLY A 8 -5.79 21.41 -13.97
N PRO A 9 -6.20 20.13 -14.09
CA PRO A 9 -7.48 19.67 -13.56
C PRO A 9 -7.64 20.01 -12.07
N ASP A 10 -8.87 20.36 -11.66
CA ASP A 10 -9.23 20.65 -10.26
C ASP A 10 -9.33 19.40 -9.37
N TYR A 11 -8.79 18.27 -9.83
CA TYR A 11 -8.86 16.98 -9.16
C TYR A 11 -7.54 16.22 -9.22
N LEU A 12 -7.38 15.30 -8.28
CA LEU A 12 -6.21 14.44 -8.19
C LEU A 12 -6.36 13.20 -9.08
N ASP A 13 -5.42 12.98 -10.01
CA ASP A 13 -5.31 11.74 -10.79
C ASP A 13 -3.98 11.04 -10.47
N THR A 14 -4.05 9.91 -9.76
CA THR A 14 -2.87 9.11 -9.39
C THR A 14 -2.28 8.32 -10.57
N LYS A 15 -2.95 8.34 -11.74
CA LYS A 15 -2.49 7.70 -12.96
C LYS A 15 -1.78 8.64 -13.91
N ASP A 16 -1.91 9.96 -13.70
CA ASP A 16 -1.20 10.96 -14.48
C ASP A 16 0.33 10.75 -14.33
N PRO A 17 1.08 10.55 -15.44
CA PRO A 17 2.52 10.43 -15.41
C PRO A 17 3.23 11.61 -14.72
N VAL A 18 2.73 12.83 -14.91
CA VAL A 18 3.31 14.04 -14.29
C VAL A 18 3.14 13.97 -12.78
N PHE A 19 1.94 13.61 -12.31
CA PHE A 19 1.68 13.42 -10.89
C PHE A 19 2.56 12.32 -10.26
N ARG A 20 2.84 11.24 -11.00
CA ARG A 20 3.68 10.13 -10.50
C ARG A 20 5.15 10.51 -10.34
N VAL A 21 5.64 11.44 -11.15
CA VAL A 21 7.02 11.92 -11.08
C VAL A 21 7.18 12.96 -9.98
N ASP A 22 6.30 13.96 -9.95
CA ASP A 22 6.30 14.98 -8.92
C ASP A 22 4.86 15.41 -8.55
N PRO A 23 4.28 14.82 -7.48
CA PRO A 23 2.91 15.13 -7.07
C PRO A 23 2.78 16.47 -6.33
N TYR A 24 3.89 17.02 -5.82
CA TYR A 24 3.85 18.09 -4.81
C TYR A 24 3.35 19.44 -5.36
N PRO A 25 3.74 19.90 -6.57
CA PRO A 25 3.23 21.14 -7.13
C PRO A 25 1.71 21.11 -7.33
N MET A 26 1.18 19.99 -7.85
CA MET A 26 -0.26 19.83 -8.05
C MET A 26 -1.01 19.79 -6.72
N ILE A 27 -0.52 19.01 -5.74
CA ILE A 27 -1.11 18.97 -4.39
C ILE A 27 -1.07 20.37 -3.75
N ALA A 28 0.01 21.13 -3.91
CA ALA A 28 0.12 22.49 -3.39
C ALA A 28 -0.96 23.40 -4.00
N ALA A 29 -1.09 23.41 -5.32
CA ALA A 29 -2.08 24.23 -6.02
C ALA A 29 -3.53 23.86 -5.64
N LEU A 30 -3.84 22.56 -5.51
CA LEU A 30 -5.18 22.11 -5.10
C LEU A 30 -5.50 22.51 -3.65
N ARG A 31 -4.55 22.33 -2.73
CA ARG A 31 -4.72 22.70 -1.30
C ARG A 31 -5.12 24.16 -1.10
N GLU A 32 -4.65 25.07 -1.94
CA GLU A 32 -4.99 26.49 -1.85
C GLU A 32 -6.45 26.76 -2.22
N ARG A 33 -7.03 25.96 -3.12
CA ARG A 33 -8.39 26.15 -3.66
C ARG A 33 -9.46 25.63 -2.70
N ALA A 34 -9.31 24.40 -2.19
CA ALA A 34 -10.30 23.77 -1.32
C ALA A 34 -9.66 22.73 -0.37
N PRO A 35 -10.31 22.39 0.76
CA PRO A 35 -9.85 21.32 1.64
C PRO A 35 -10.11 19.91 1.09
N LEU A 36 -11.15 19.76 0.25
CA LEU A 36 -11.60 18.51 -0.35
C LEU A 36 -11.84 18.68 -1.85
N HIS A 37 -11.42 17.70 -2.64
CA HIS A 37 -11.60 17.69 -4.09
C HIS A 37 -12.25 16.38 -4.53
N TRP A 38 -13.36 16.45 -5.25
CA TRP A 38 -13.90 15.25 -5.89
C TRP A 38 -12.97 14.84 -7.04
N SER A 39 -12.51 13.58 -7.02
CA SER A 39 -11.71 13.01 -8.08
C SER A 39 -12.52 11.96 -8.85
N PRO A 40 -12.91 12.24 -10.10
CA PRO A 40 -13.56 11.25 -10.97
C PRO A 40 -12.69 10.00 -11.19
N PRO A 41 -11.35 10.09 -11.42
CA PRO A 41 -10.49 8.90 -11.54
C PRO A 41 -10.46 8.01 -10.29
N LEU A 42 -10.51 8.62 -9.09
CA LEU A 42 -10.55 7.91 -7.82
C LEU A 42 -11.97 7.49 -7.41
N LYS A 43 -13.00 8.08 -8.04
CA LYS A 43 -14.41 8.00 -7.62
C LYS A 43 -14.59 8.31 -6.14
N GLY A 44 -13.86 9.31 -5.65
CA GLY A 44 -13.79 9.63 -4.23
C GLY A 44 -13.32 11.04 -3.97
N TRP A 45 -13.46 11.46 -2.71
CA TRP A 45 -12.98 12.76 -2.23
C TRP A 45 -11.51 12.66 -1.81
N ALA A 46 -10.68 13.53 -2.37
CA ALA A 46 -9.28 13.70 -1.97
C ALA A 46 -9.18 14.80 -0.91
N ALA A 47 -8.75 14.41 0.30
CA ALA A 47 -8.38 15.33 1.37
C ALA A 47 -6.89 15.65 1.28
N LEU A 48 -6.56 16.95 1.15
CA LEU A 48 -5.18 17.37 0.86
C LEU A 48 -4.57 18.24 1.98
N ARG A 49 -5.38 18.83 2.86
CA ARG A 49 -4.90 19.60 4.01
C ARG A 49 -4.75 18.72 5.25
N TYR A 50 -3.73 19.00 6.06
CA TYR A 50 -3.39 18.20 7.25
C TYR A 50 -4.56 18.07 8.23
N ASP A 51 -5.23 19.18 8.54
CA ASP A 51 -6.38 19.23 9.45
C ASP A 51 -7.55 18.37 8.94
N THR A 52 -7.82 18.43 7.64
CA THR A 52 -8.88 17.67 6.97
C THR A 52 -8.56 16.18 6.97
N VAL A 53 -7.34 15.81 6.59
CA VAL A 53 -6.87 14.41 6.63
C VAL A 53 -6.93 13.86 8.06
N ARG A 54 -6.43 14.62 9.04
CA ARG A 54 -6.47 14.23 10.44
C ARG A 54 -7.90 14.05 10.94
N HIS A 55 -8.82 14.95 10.58
CA HIS A 55 -10.22 14.84 10.96
C HIS A 55 -10.84 13.56 10.39
N VAL A 56 -10.67 13.30 9.10
CA VAL A 56 -11.20 12.09 8.43
C VAL A 56 -10.64 10.82 9.06
N LEU A 57 -9.31 10.73 9.26
CA LEU A 57 -8.66 9.54 9.80
C LEU A 57 -9.00 9.23 11.27
N ASN A 58 -9.46 10.22 12.04
CA ASN A 58 -9.86 10.02 13.44
C ASN A 58 -11.38 9.95 13.65
N SER A 59 -12.16 10.11 12.58
CA SER A 59 -13.62 10.10 12.66
C SER A 59 -14.15 8.66 12.61
N ALA A 60 -14.95 8.29 13.61
CA ALA A 60 -15.69 7.03 13.61
C ALA A 60 -16.84 7.00 12.57
N GLN A 61 -17.08 8.09 11.85
CA GLN A 61 -18.09 8.16 10.79
C GLN A 61 -17.59 7.60 9.45
N HIS A 62 -16.30 7.31 9.34
CA HIS A 62 -15.69 6.76 8.13
C HIS A 62 -15.18 5.36 8.42
N SER A 63 -15.66 4.42 7.63
CA SER A 63 -15.28 3.02 7.70
C SER A 63 -13.95 2.79 6.98
N ALA A 64 -13.07 1.97 7.57
CA ALA A 64 -11.90 1.44 6.91
C ALA A 64 -12.23 0.28 5.94
N ASP A 65 -13.44 -0.28 6.04
CA ASP A 65 -13.91 -1.35 5.15
C ASP A 65 -14.26 -0.82 3.76
N SER A 66 -13.24 -0.80 2.89
CA SER A 66 -13.41 -0.50 1.48
C SER A 66 -13.83 -1.71 0.64
N PHE A 67 -13.71 -2.94 1.17
CA PHE A 67 -13.90 -4.16 0.37
C PHE A 67 -15.33 -4.66 0.36
N THR A 68 -16.06 -4.60 1.47
CA THR A 68 -17.46 -5.03 1.50
C THR A 68 -18.34 -4.19 0.56
N PRO A 69 -18.27 -2.84 0.55
CA PRO A 69 -19.03 -2.04 -0.39
C PRO A 69 -18.62 -2.31 -1.85
N TYR A 70 -17.32 -2.47 -2.09
CA TYR A 70 -16.79 -2.79 -3.41
C TYR A 70 -17.32 -4.13 -3.92
N TYR A 71 -17.26 -5.18 -3.10
CA TYR A 71 -17.73 -6.51 -3.45
C TYR A 71 -19.22 -6.55 -3.74
N ARG A 72 -20.04 -5.88 -2.92
CA ARG A 72 -21.50 -5.78 -3.14
C ARG A 72 -21.85 -5.06 -4.44
N ALA A 73 -21.00 -4.15 -4.90
CA ALA A 73 -21.19 -3.43 -6.17
C ALA A 73 -20.72 -4.23 -7.39
N LEU A 74 -20.06 -5.38 -7.23
CA LEU A 74 -19.67 -6.24 -8.35
C LEU A 74 -20.87 -6.98 -8.94
N PRO A 75 -20.89 -7.23 -10.27
CA PRO A 75 -21.77 -8.21 -10.89
C PRO A 75 -21.64 -9.62 -10.26
N SER A 76 -22.72 -10.41 -10.28
CA SER A 76 -22.79 -11.71 -9.58
C SER A 76 -21.77 -12.74 -10.07
N ASP A 77 -21.47 -12.77 -11.37
CA ASP A 77 -20.43 -13.60 -11.98
C ASP A 77 -19.04 -13.28 -11.41
N ARG A 78 -18.76 -11.99 -11.16
CA ARG A 78 -17.49 -11.54 -10.57
C ARG A 78 -17.44 -11.75 -9.06
N GLN A 79 -18.57 -11.68 -8.36
CA GLN A 79 -18.63 -11.99 -6.94
C GLN A 79 -18.17 -13.43 -6.69
N ALA A 80 -18.71 -14.40 -7.43
CA ALA A 80 -18.33 -15.81 -7.31
C ALA A 80 -16.82 -16.04 -7.54
N GLN A 81 -16.22 -15.32 -8.50
CA GLN A 81 -14.78 -15.43 -8.81
C GLN A 81 -13.86 -14.80 -7.76
N THR A 82 -14.40 -13.92 -6.90
CA THR A 82 -13.61 -13.08 -5.98
C THR A 82 -13.91 -13.35 -4.51
N GLU A 83 -14.78 -14.33 -4.22
CA GLU A 83 -15.23 -14.61 -2.86
C GLU A 83 -14.07 -14.96 -1.91
N SER A 84 -13.16 -15.86 -2.32
CA SER A 84 -11.99 -16.24 -1.51
C SER A 84 -11.06 -15.06 -1.26
N LEU A 85 -10.81 -14.26 -2.30
CA LEU A 85 -10.00 -13.05 -2.23
C LEU A 85 -10.60 -12.02 -1.28
N MET A 86 -11.91 -11.78 -1.36
CA MET A 86 -12.60 -10.83 -0.48
C MET A 86 -12.60 -11.32 0.97
N ARG A 87 -12.82 -12.62 1.18
CA ARG A 87 -12.79 -13.20 2.52
C ARG A 87 -11.42 -13.07 3.16
N TYR A 88 -10.36 -13.28 2.39
CA TYR A 88 -8.99 -13.14 2.89
C TYR A 88 -8.65 -11.68 3.20
N LEU A 89 -8.84 -10.78 2.23
CA LEU A 89 -8.51 -9.36 2.38
C LEU A 89 -9.41 -8.64 3.39
N GLY A 90 -10.69 -9.02 3.49
CA GLY A 90 -11.62 -8.46 4.47
C GLY A 90 -11.27 -8.80 5.91
N ASN A 91 -10.40 -9.79 6.15
CA ASN A 91 -9.87 -10.12 7.48
C ASN A 91 -8.55 -9.41 7.80
N TRP A 92 -8.01 -8.61 6.89
CA TRP A 92 -6.80 -7.84 7.16
C TRP A 92 -7.12 -6.66 8.05
N LEU A 93 -6.30 -6.47 9.08
CA LEU A 93 -6.46 -5.41 10.08
C LEU A 93 -6.74 -4.03 9.46
N VAL A 94 -6.04 -3.67 8.39
CA VAL A 94 -6.13 -2.35 7.73
C VAL A 94 -7.49 -2.07 7.07
N PHE A 95 -8.31 -3.09 6.80
CA PHE A 95 -9.62 -2.96 6.13
C PHE A 95 -10.80 -3.31 7.06
N THR A 96 -10.57 -3.32 8.37
CA THR A 96 -11.59 -3.67 9.36
C THR A 96 -11.88 -2.48 10.27
N ASP A 97 -13.13 -2.37 10.74
CA ASP A 97 -13.55 -1.43 11.78
C ASP A 97 -13.68 -2.11 13.15
N PRO A 98 -13.77 -1.35 14.25
CA PRO A 98 -14.18 -1.91 15.53
C PRO A 98 -15.54 -2.64 15.43
N PRO A 99 -15.72 -3.76 16.17
CA PRO A 99 -14.84 -4.29 17.20
C PRO A 99 -13.70 -5.19 16.70
N ASP A 100 -13.77 -5.69 15.47
CA ASP A 100 -12.78 -6.64 14.93
C ASP A 100 -11.41 -6.01 14.76
N HIS A 101 -11.34 -4.77 14.28
CA HIS A 101 -10.10 -4.01 14.24
C HIS A 101 -9.42 -3.97 15.61
N THR A 102 -10.16 -3.65 16.67
CA THR A 102 -9.61 -3.56 18.03
C THR A 102 -9.08 -4.91 18.51
N ARG A 103 -9.79 -5.99 18.22
CA ARG A 103 -9.37 -7.37 18.53
C ARG A 103 -8.08 -7.74 17.80
N LEU A 104 -8.03 -7.56 16.48
CA LEU A 104 -6.88 -7.86 15.63
C LEU A 104 -5.66 -6.98 15.97
N ARG A 105 -5.89 -5.68 16.23
CA ARG A 105 -4.83 -4.72 16.61
C ARG A 105 -4.19 -5.12 17.94
N ARG A 106 -4.98 -5.57 18.92
CA ARG A 106 -4.48 -6.02 20.22
C ARG A 106 -3.58 -7.26 20.11
N LEU A 107 -3.84 -8.14 19.14
CA LEU A 107 -3.00 -9.31 18.90
C LEU A 107 -1.67 -8.91 18.23
N THR A 108 -1.76 -8.14 17.15
CA THR A 108 -0.60 -7.72 16.35
C THR A 108 0.33 -6.76 17.12
N ALA A 109 -0.21 -5.83 17.91
CA ALA A 109 0.58 -4.84 18.64
C ALA A 109 1.60 -5.43 19.62
N ARG A 110 1.41 -6.68 20.07
CA ARG A 110 2.37 -7.39 20.95
C ARG A 110 3.70 -7.68 20.26
N VAL A 111 3.69 -7.81 18.94
CA VAL A 111 4.90 -8.05 18.14
C VAL A 111 5.63 -6.75 17.84
N PHE A 112 4.91 -5.62 17.82
CA PHE A 112 5.45 -4.29 17.50
C PHE A 112 5.64 -3.40 18.74
N THR A 113 5.95 -3.97 19.91
CA THR A 113 6.30 -3.17 21.09
C THR A 113 7.70 -2.57 20.95
N SER A 114 8.00 -1.47 21.65
CA SER A 114 9.34 -0.88 21.66
C SER A 114 10.42 -1.89 22.04
N ARG A 115 10.12 -2.77 23.01
CA ARG A 115 11.03 -3.86 23.41
C ARG A 115 11.27 -4.86 22.28
N SER A 116 10.22 -5.28 21.59
CA SER A 116 10.33 -6.20 20.45
C SER A 116 11.11 -5.57 19.30
N LEU A 117 10.89 -4.29 19.01
CA LEU A 117 11.61 -3.57 17.95
C LEU A 117 13.10 -3.41 18.28
N LEU A 118 13.45 -3.07 19.52
CA LEU A 118 14.84 -3.02 19.97
C LEU A 118 15.53 -4.40 19.89
N ALA A 119 14.79 -5.48 20.13
CA ALA A 119 15.32 -6.83 19.98
C ALA A 119 15.60 -7.23 18.51
N ILE A 120 14.89 -6.61 17.56
CA ILE A 120 15.06 -6.85 16.11
C ILE A 120 16.20 -6.00 15.54
N GLN A 121 16.57 -4.88 16.18
CA GLN A 121 17.59 -3.96 15.68
C GLN A 121 18.91 -4.64 15.29
N PRO A 122 19.53 -5.54 16.08
CA PRO A 122 20.76 -6.20 15.68
C PRO A 122 20.62 -7.04 14.39
N ASN A 123 19.45 -7.64 14.17
CA ASN A 123 19.17 -8.36 12.94
C ASN A 123 19.04 -7.42 11.73
N VAL A 124 18.41 -6.25 11.91
CA VAL A 124 18.35 -5.22 10.87
C VAL A 124 19.75 -4.73 10.52
N GLU A 125 20.60 -4.46 11.53
CA GLU A 125 22.00 -4.05 11.33
C GLU A 125 22.78 -5.12 10.56
N ALA A 126 22.59 -6.41 10.88
CA ALA A 126 23.21 -7.50 10.15
C ALA A 126 22.72 -7.61 8.69
N ILE A 127 21.43 -7.40 8.44
CA ILE A 127 20.88 -7.35 7.08
C ILE A 127 21.49 -6.19 6.30
N VAL A 128 21.56 -5.01 6.90
CA VAL A 128 22.17 -3.82 6.27
C VAL A 128 23.64 -4.08 5.94
N ALA A 129 24.42 -4.61 6.89
CA ALA A 129 25.83 -4.93 6.67
C ALA A 129 26.03 -5.95 5.55
N HIS A 130 25.20 -7.00 5.51
CA HIS A 130 25.22 -7.98 4.43
C HIS A 130 24.91 -7.33 3.07
N LEU A 131 23.81 -6.57 2.97
CA LEU A 131 23.41 -5.92 1.73
C LEU A 131 24.44 -4.91 1.24
N LEU A 132 25.10 -4.16 2.14
CA LEU A 132 26.19 -3.26 1.78
C LEU A 132 27.43 -4.03 1.31
N GLY A 133 27.77 -5.16 1.94
CA GLY A 133 28.89 -6.00 1.53
C GLY A 133 28.72 -6.59 0.13
N GLU A 134 27.49 -6.86 -0.32
CA GLU A 134 27.22 -7.30 -1.71
C GLU A 134 27.48 -6.18 -2.75
N LEU A 135 27.57 -4.93 -2.32
CA LEU A 135 27.85 -3.78 -3.20
C LEU A 135 29.34 -3.46 -3.29
N ASP A 136 30.17 -4.03 -2.40
CA ASP A 136 31.59 -3.72 -2.35
C ASP A 136 32.28 -4.09 -3.66
N GLY A 137 33.08 -3.15 -4.19
CA GLY A 137 33.82 -3.33 -5.45
C GLY A 137 33.02 -3.09 -6.72
N GLN A 138 31.75 -2.65 -6.62
CA GLN A 138 30.97 -2.23 -7.78
C GLN A 138 31.13 -0.72 -8.04
N ASP A 139 31.50 -0.34 -9.26
CA ASP A 139 31.63 1.08 -9.66
C ASP A 139 30.28 1.79 -9.84
N ALA A 140 29.22 1.03 -10.11
CA ALA A 140 27.86 1.53 -10.28
C ALA A 140 26.84 0.48 -9.83
N VAL A 141 25.84 0.92 -9.05
CA VAL A 141 24.80 0.06 -8.48
C VAL A 141 23.44 0.76 -8.59
N ASP A 142 22.40 0.03 -8.96
CA ASP A 142 21.02 0.45 -8.70
C ASP A 142 20.66 0.16 -7.23
N LEU A 143 20.74 1.19 -6.40
CA LEU A 143 20.50 1.09 -4.96
C LEU A 143 19.08 0.60 -4.62
N VAL A 144 18.09 0.86 -5.50
CA VAL A 144 16.71 0.44 -5.25
C VAL A 144 16.61 -1.07 -5.34
N SER A 145 17.08 -1.66 -6.43
CA SER A 145 17.03 -3.12 -6.60
C SER A 145 18.00 -3.85 -5.66
N ALA A 146 19.20 -3.32 -5.45
CA ALA A 146 20.26 -3.99 -4.70
C ALA A 146 20.14 -3.83 -3.17
N PHE A 147 19.53 -2.75 -2.67
CA PHE A 147 19.47 -2.46 -1.22
C PHE A 147 18.06 -2.13 -0.72
N SER A 148 17.38 -1.13 -1.30
CA SER A 148 16.11 -0.64 -0.76
C SER A 148 14.96 -1.64 -0.86
N ASN A 149 14.91 -2.44 -1.93
CA ASN A 149 13.91 -3.48 -2.13
C ASN A 149 14.10 -4.73 -1.26
N PRO A 150 15.33 -5.29 -1.11
CA PRO A 150 15.54 -6.47 -0.28
C PRO A 150 15.52 -6.17 1.22
N LEU A 151 16.01 -5.01 1.68
CA LEU A 151 16.10 -4.69 3.11
C LEU A 151 14.77 -4.88 3.89
N PRO A 152 13.66 -4.18 3.57
CA PRO A 152 12.42 -4.36 4.30
C PRO A 152 11.81 -5.77 4.10
N ALA A 153 12.10 -6.41 2.97
CA ALA A 153 11.63 -7.77 2.71
C ALA A 153 12.33 -8.79 3.62
N TYR A 154 13.65 -8.74 3.75
CA TYR A 154 14.39 -9.59 4.68
C TYR A 154 13.99 -9.35 6.13
N VAL A 155 13.76 -8.10 6.53
CA VAL A 155 13.31 -7.79 7.89
C VAL A 155 11.96 -8.46 8.18
N ILE A 156 10.97 -8.32 7.31
CA ILE A 156 9.66 -8.95 7.56
C ILE A 156 9.71 -10.48 7.42
N MET A 157 10.52 -11.02 6.50
CA MET A 157 10.71 -12.47 6.35
C MET A 157 11.31 -13.08 7.60
N ASP A 158 12.36 -12.47 8.17
CA ASP A 158 12.97 -12.94 9.42
C ASP A 158 11.99 -12.84 10.59
N MET A 159 11.19 -11.76 10.68
CA MET A 159 10.13 -11.62 11.69
C MET A 159 9.05 -12.71 11.57
N LEU A 160 8.75 -13.17 10.36
CA LEU A 160 7.77 -14.21 10.07
C LEU A 160 8.37 -15.63 10.10
N GLY A 161 9.68 -15.77 10.24
CA GLY A 161 10.38 -17.06 10.16
C GLY A 161 10.42 -17.65 8.74
N VAL A 162 10.26 -16.81 7.70
CA VAL A 162 10.30 -17.21 6.30
C VAL A 162 11.76 -17.26 5.81
N PRO A 163 12.22 -18.36 5.18
CA PRO A 163 13.57 -18.42 4.63
C PRO A 163 13.82 -17.34 3.58
N ARG A 164 14.93 -16.60 3.69
CA ARG A 164 15.31 -15.52 2.77
C ARG A 164 15.40 -15.96 1.30
N SER A 165 15.65 -17.25 1.05
CA SER A 165 15.66 -17.85 -0.29
C SER A 165 14.32 -17.73 -1.02
N MET A 166 13.20 -17.57 -0.28
CA MET A 166 11.86 -17.37 -0.84
C MET A 166 11.59 -15.92 -1.26
N LEU A 167 12.58 -15.02 -1.17
CA LEU A 167 12.39 -13.61 -1.51
C LEU A 167 11.80 -13.43 -2.93
N PRO A 168 12.28 -14.13 -3.98
CA PRO A 168 11.70 -13.99 -5.32
C PRO A 168 10.20 -14.30 -5.35
N GLU A 169 9.78 -15.42 -4.75
CA GLU A 169 8.39 -15.86 -4.70
C GLU A 169 7.54 -14.90 -3.88
N MET A 170 8.03 -14.50 -2.69
CA MET A 170 7.34 -13.54 -1.82
C MET A 170 7.08 -12.21 -2.53
N LYS A 171 8.02 -11.75 -3.36
CA LYS A 171 7.87 -10.51 -4.13
C LYS A 171 6.80 -10.66 -5.21
N VAL A 172 6.79 -11.77 -5.94
CA VAL A 172 5.75 -12.07 -6.93
C VAL A 172 4.37 -12.08 -6.27
N TRP A 173 4.19 -12.82 -5.19
CA TRP A 173 2.90 -12.91 -4.50
C TRP A 173 2.45 -11.56 -3.94
N SER A 174 3.38 -10.78 -3.35
CA SER A 174 3.09 -9.44 -2.85
C SER A 174 2.66 -8.47 -3.96
N ASP A 175 3.36 -8.48 -5.10
CA ASP A 175 3.03 -7.64 -6.26
C ASP A 175 1.67 -8.02 -6.87
N GLU A 176 1.32 -9.30 -6.85
CA GLU A 176 0.02 -9.79 -7.31
C GLU A 176 -1.12 -9.36 -6.38
N ILE A 177 -0.93 -9.47 -5.06
CA ILE A 177 -1.92 -8.99 -4.06
C ILE A 177 -2.11 -7.46 -4.20
N LYS A 178 -1.03 -6.72 -4.45
CA LYS A 178 -1.05 -5.26 -4.62
C LYS A 178 -1.98 -4.80 -5.76
N LEU A 179 -2.24 -5.63 -6.77
CA LEU A 179 -3.19 -5.33 -7.85
C LEU A 179 -4.64 -5.16 -7.36
N PHE A 180 -4.91 -5.54 -6.11
CA PHE A 180 -6.22 -5.45 -5.50
C PHE A 180 -6.30 -4.44 -4.35
N ILE A 181 -5.19 -3.80 -4.01
CA ILE A 181 -5.08 -2.88 -2.86
C ILE A 181 -4.79 -1.46 -3.36
N GLY A 182 -5.51 -0.48 -2.82
CA GLY A 182 -5.31 0.95 -3.12
C GLY A 182 -5.81 1.35 -4.51
N ALA A 183 -5.10 2.28 -5.17
CA ALA A 183 -5.51 2.85 -6.46
C ALA A 183 -5.20 1.95 -7.68
N ALA A 184 -4.74 0.71 -7.47
CA ALA A 184 -4.36 -0.26 -8.51
C ALA A 184 -5.60 -0.86 -9.21
N MET A 185 -6.47 -0.03 -9.77
CA MET A 185 -7.76 -0.49 -10.28
C MET A 185 -7.74 -0.96 -11.74
N SER A 186 -6.61 -0.92 -12.44
CA SER A 186 -6.52 -1.16 -13.88
C SER A 186 -5.33 -2.02 -14.31
N ALA A 187 -5.28 -3.27 -13.88
CA ALA A 187 -4.41 -4.30 -14.44
C ALA A 187 -5.25 -5.41 -15.10
N PRO A 188 -4.84 -5.95 -16.26
CA PRO A 188 -5.43 -7.17 -16.83
C PRO A 188 -5.37 -8.32 -15.82
N ASP A 189 -6.42 -9.15 -15.80
CA ASP A 189 -6.51 -10.35 -14.97
C ASP A 189 -6.24 -10.15 -13.47
N LYS A 190 -6.42 -8.92 -12.96
CA LYS A 190 -6.08 -8.56 -11.58
C LYS A 190 -6.72 -9.47 -10.54
N TYR A 191 -7.94 -9.95 -10.79
CA TYR A 191 -8.65 -10.86 -9.87
C TYR A 191 -7.96 -12.23 -9.79
N ALA A 192 -7.58 -12.80 -10.93
CA ALA A 192 -6.92 -14.10 -10.97
C ALA A 192 -5.52 -14.02 -10.36
N ARG A 193 -4.76 -12.98 -10.68
CA ARG A 193 -3.42 -12.73 -10.12
C ARG A 193 -3.46 -12.48 -8.62
N ALA A 194 -4.31 -11.56 -8.16
CA ALA A 194 -4.44 -11.29 -6.72
C ALA A 194 -4.91 -12.53 -5.94
N ARG A 195 -5.81 -13.33 -6.52
CA ARG A 195 -6.23 -14.61 -5.93
C ARG A 195 -5.07 -15.59 -5.83
N HIS A 196 -4.27 -15.75 -6.88
CA HIS A 196 -3.06 -16.58 -6.83
C HIS A 196 -2.08 -16.12 -5.74
N GLY A 197 -1.78 -14.82 -5.68
CA GLY A 197 -0.89 -14.28 -4.64
C GLY A 197 -1.41 -14.52 -3.22
N VAL A 198 -2.72 -14.37 -3.00
CA VAL A 198 -3.36 -14.70 -1.71
C VAL A 198 -3.30 -16.20 -1.40
N GLU A 199 -3.63 -17.06 -2.36
CA GLU A 199 -3.63 -18.52 -2.18
C GLU A 199 -2.22 -19.07 -1.91
N ALA A 200 -1.19 -18.49 -2.52
CA ALA A 200 0.20 -18.91 -2.33
C ALA A 200 0.83 -18.40 -1.02
N MET A 201 0.34 -17.29 -0.47
CA MET A 201 0.86 -16.67 0.75
C MET A 201 0.09 -17.08 2.03
N ALA A 202 -1.07 -17.73 1.89
CA ALA A 202 -1.91 -18.23 3.00
C ALA A 202 -1.42 -19.57 3.56
#